data_AF-A0A3R6LS90-F1
#
_entry.id   AF-A0A3R6LS90-F1
#
_cell.length_a   1.000
_cell.length_b   1.000
_cell.length_c   1.000
_cell.angle_alpha   90.00
_cell.angle_beta   90.00
_cell.angle_gamma   90.00
#
_symmetry.space_group_name_H-M   'P 1'
#
loop_
_entity.id
_entity.type
_entity.pdbx_description
1 polymer ?
#
loop_
_entity_poly.entity_id
_entity_poly.type
_entity_poly.pdbx_seq_one_letter_code
_entity_poly.pdbx_strand_id
1 'polypeptide(L)' 'MKFLIVRMRKNGMCRCWSNGDPVERTTMAGVAFSDGIDLMARKGKKTWTEAFQEFNERIMGLPKTDKRGVSK' A
#
# COMPACT_ATOMS: atom_id res chain seq x y z
N MET A 1 1.45 19.50 -18.07
CA MET A 1 1.08 18.21 -18.69
C MET A 1 0.44 17.35 -17.60
N LYS A 2 -0.80 16.88 -17.77
CA LYS A 2 -1.47 16.01 -16.78
C LYS A 2 -1.15 14.56 -17.15
N PHE A 3 -0.45 13.84 -16.29
CA PHE A 3 -0.19 12.41 -16.49
C PHE A 3 -1.42 11.63 -16.06
N LEU A 4 -1.95 10.81 -16.96
CA LEU A 4 -2.96 9.80 -16.64
C LEU A 4 -2.20 8.55 -16.20
N ILE A 5 -2.33 8.17 -14.93
CA ILE A 5 -1.78 6.90 -14.45
C ILE A 5 -2.89 5.86 -14.58
N VAL A 6 -2.64 4.85 -15.39
CA VAL A 6 -3.58 3.76 -15.67
C VAL A 6 -3.02 2.47 -15.08
N ARG A 7 -3.74 1.87 -14.13
CA ARG A 7 -3.44 0.51 -13.66
C ARG A 7 -4.48 -0.45 -14.21
N MET A 8 -4.04 -1.29 -15.14
CA MET A 8 -4.78 -2.46 -15.61
C MET A 8 -4.59 -3.62 -14.63
N ARG A 9 -5.68 -4.17 -14.10
CA ARG A 9 -5.71 -5.41 -13.33
C ARG A 9 -5.85 -6.59 -14.28
N LYS A 10 -5.37 -7.77 -13.87
CA LYS A 10 -5.43 -9.01 -14.67
C LYS A 10 -6.86 -9.48 -15.00
N ASN A 11 -7.85 -9.03 -14.23
CA ASN A 11 -9.26 -9.30 -14.44
C ASN A 11 -9.93 -8.31 -15.43
N GLY A 12 -9.14 -7.53 -16.18
CA GLY A 12 -9.64 -6.55 -17.15
C GLY A 12 -10.14 -5.24 -16.53
N MET A 13 -10.13 -5.10 -15.19
CA MET A 13 -10.51 -3.84 -14.55
C MET A 13 -9.38 -2.81 -14.68
N CYS A 14 -9.74 -1.62 -15.12
CA CYS A 14 -8.84 -0.48 -15.26
C CYS A 14 -9.16 0.57 -14.19
N ARG A 15 -8.13 1.10 -13.51
CA ARG A 15 -8.25 2.32 -12.71
C ARG A 15 -7.42 3.42 -13.34
N CYS A 16 -8.03 4.57 -13.55
CA CYS A 16 -7.44 5.75 -14.16
C CYS A 16 -7.48 6.89 -13.15
N TRP A 17 -6.38 7.61 -13.01
CA TRP A 17 -6.30 8.80 -12.17
C TRP A 17 -5.56 9.91 -12.92
N SER A 18 -5.94 11.16 -12.69
CA SER A 18 -5.16 12.30 -13.17
C SER A 18 -4.23 12.78 -12.05
N ASN A 19 -3.02 13.20 -12.40
CA ASN A 19 -2.16 13.91 -11.44
C ASN A 19 -2.53 15.39 -11.29
N GLY A 20 -3.72 15.80 -11.77
CA GLY A 20 -4.14 17.20 -11.85
C GLY A 20 -4.72 17.75 -10.56
N ASP A 21 -5.16 16.88 -9.64
CA ASP A 21 -5.84 17.23 -8.39
C ASP A 21 -5.10 16.64 -7.17
N PRO A 22 -4.80 17.44 -6.12
CA PRO A 22 -4.33 16.94 -4.83
C PRO A 22 -5.14 15.78 -4.23
N VAL A 23 -6.47 15.76 -4.39
CA VAL A 23 -7.31 14.68 -3.85
C VAL A 23 -7.04 13.38 -4.61
N GLU A 24 -7.05 13.43 -5.95
CA GLU A 24 -6.71 12.27 -6.79
C GLU A 24 -5.29 11.75 -6.50
N ARG A 25 -4.32 12.62 -6.21
CA ARG A 25 -2.98 12.21 -5.77
C ARG A 25 -2.98 11.40 -4.49
N THR A 26 -3.72 11.86 -3.50
CA THR A 26 -3.85 11.14 -2.21
C THR A 26 -4.52 9.78 -2.42
N THR A 27 -5.57 9.72 -3.26
CA THR A 27 -6.23 8.47 -3.62
C THR A 27 -5.29 7.51 -4.35
N MET A 28 -4.51 7.98 -5.32
CA MET A 28 -3.50 7.18 -6.03
C MET A 28 -2.50 6.56 -5.05
N ALA A 29 -1.96 7.38 -4.13
CA ALA A 29 -1.02 6.93 -3.12
C ALA A 29 -1.63 5.84 -2.21
N GLY A 30 -2.86 6.04 -1.74
CA GLY A 30 -3.57 5.05 -0.91
C GLY A 30 -3.84 3.73 -1.62
N VAL A 31 -4.21 3.78 -2.92
CA VAL A 31 -4.41 2.55 -3.71
C VAL A 31 -3.11 1.82 -3.96
N ALA A 32 -2.04 2.53 -4.34
CA ALA A 32 -0.72 1.94 -4.55
C ALA A 32 -0.18 1.30 -3.27
N PHE A 33 -0.36 1.98 -2.14
CA PHE A 33 -0.03 1.47 -0.81
C PHE A 33 -0.77 0.16 -0.50
N SER A 34 -2.11 0.17 -0.56
CA SER A 34 -2.94 -1.00 -0.27
C SER A 34 -2.62 -2.20 -1.17
N ASP A 35 -2.47 -1.97 -2.49
CA ASP A 35 -2.12 -3.03 -3.43
C ASP A 35 -0.71 -3.59 -3.17
N GLY A 36 0.21 -2.77 -2.63
CA GLY A 36 1.54 -3.21 -2.19
C GLY A 36 1.47 -4.16 -0.98
N ILE A 37 0.66 -3.82 0.02
CA ILE A 37 0.42 -4.68 1.19
C ILE A 37 -0.21 -6.01 0.76
N ASP A 38 -1.23 -5.97 -0.10
CA ASP A 38 -1.87 -7.16 -0.66
C ASP A 38 -0.86 -8.10 -1.35
N LEU A 39 0.07 -7.53 -2.12
CA LEU A 39 1.09 -8.29 -2.81
C LEU A 39 2.06 -8.97 -1.83
N MET A 40 2.47 -8.27 -0.77
CA MET A 40 3.32 -8.84 0.28
C MET A 40 2.58 -9.94 1.05
N ALA A 41 1.32 -9.73 1.42
CA ALA A 41 0.49 -10.74 2.08
C ALA A 41 0.40 -12.02 1.24
N ARG A 42 0.11 -11.91 -0.06
CA ARG A 42 0.01 -13.06 -0.98
C ARG A 42 1.35 -13.78 -1.14
N LYS A 43 2.45 -13.04 -1.35
CA LYS A 43 3.78 -13.63 -1.52
C LYS A 43 4.28 -14.30 -0.24
N GLY A 44 4.00 -13.71 0.92
CA GLY A 44 4.41 -14.20 2.21
C GLY A 44 3.52 -15.29 2.80
N LYS A 45 2.36 -15.59 2.18
CA LYS A 45 1.28 -16.41 2.78
C LYS A 45 0.89 -15.92 4.17
N LYS A 46 0.79 -14.60 4.32
CA LYS A 46 0.46 -13.90 5.58
C LYS A 46 -0.92 -13.26 5.50
N THR A 47 -1.50 -12.95 6.64
CA THR A 47 -2.65 -12.04 6.71
C THR A 47 -2.26 -10.64 6.27
N TRP A 48 -3.25 -9.85 5.87
CA TRP A 48 -3.02 -8.44 5.50
C TRP A 48 -2.38 -7.65 6.64
N THR A 49 -2.86 -7.86 7.88
CA THR A 49 -2.35 -7.19 9.09
C THR A 49 -0.87 -7.48 9.34
N GLU A 50 -0.44 -8.73 9.20
CA GLU A 50 0.97 -9.11 9.36
C GLU A 50 1.85 -8.47 8.27
N ALA A 51 1.38 -8.45 7.02
CA ALA A 51 2.10 -7.79 5.93
C ALA A 51 2.17 -6.27 6.11
N PHE A 52 1.12 -5.65 6.64
CA PHE A 52 1.08 -4.22 6.98
C PHE A 52 2.03 -3.88 8.14
N GLN A 53 2.06 -4.70 9.18
CA GLN A 53 3.03 -4.55 10.28
C GLN A 53 4.46 -4.67 9.75
N GLU A 54 4.77 -5.70 8.97
CA GLU A 54 6.10 -5.87 8.36
C GLU A 54 6.48 -4.68 7.46
N PHE A 55 5.53 -4.14 6.69
CA PHE A 55 5.77 -2.94 5.89
C PHE A 55 6.11 -1.72 6.76
N ASN A 56 5.33 -1.48 7.81
CA ASN A 56 5.56 -0.37 8.73
C ASN A 56 6.91 -0.50 9.46
N GLU A 57 7.27 -1.71 9.86
CA GLU A 57 8.56 -2.00 10.51
C GLU A 57 9.74 -1.78 9.56
N ARG A 58 9.62 -2.20 8.28
CA ARG A 58 10.73 -2.12 7.31
C ARG A 58 10.90 -0.77 6.66
N ILE A 59 9.80 -0.12 6.27
CA ILE A 59 9.82 1.07 5.41
C ILE A 59 9.67 2.34 6.25
N MET A 60 8.78 2.33 7.25
CA MET A 60 8.49 3.51 8.06
C MET A 60 9.39 3.62 9.29
N GLY A 61 10.29 2.65 9.51
CA GLY A 61 11.22 2.65 10.65
C GLY A 61 10.52 2.57 12.01
N LEU A 62 9.27 2.09 12.05
CA LEU A 62 8.54 1.95 13.30
C LEU A 62 9.11 0.76 14.09
N PRO A 63 9.44 0.93 15.39
CA PRO A 63 10.00 -0.14 16.19
C PRO A 63 9.02 -1.31 16.28
N LYS A 64 9.57 -2.54 16.28
CA LYS A 64 8.80 -3.78 16.45
C LYS A 64 7.89 -3.62 17.66
N THR A 65 6.58 -3.66 17.44
CA THR A 65 5.64 -3.68 18.54
C THR A 65 5.73 -5.09 19.15
N ASP A 66 6.47 -5.24 20.25
CA ASP A 66 6.38 -6.44 21.09
C ASP A 66 4.89 -6.62 21.41
N LYS A 67 4.38 -7.86 21.33
CA LYS A 67 3.03 -8.26 21.75
C LYS A 67 2.70 -7.86 23.21
N ARG A 68 3.68 -7.35 23.96
CA ARG A 68 3.58 -6.73 25.29
C ARG A 68 3.35 -5.21 25.30
N GLY A 69 3.19 -4.55 24.16
CA GLY A 69 2.81 -3.14 24.10
C GLY A 69 3.87 -2.16 24.61
N VAL A 70 5.16 -2.51 24.53
CA VAL A 70 6.26 -1.61 24.92
C VAL A 70 7.18 -1.41 23.72
N SER A 71 7.19 -0.18 23.20
CA SER A 71 8.17 0.28 22.22
C SER A 71 9.54 0.38 22.91
N LYS A 72 10.58 -0.20 22.29
CA LYS A 72 11.97 0.19 22.58
C LYS A 72 12.32 1.45 21.82
#